data_AF-X1LUE8-F1
#
_entry.id   AF-X1LUE8-F1
#
_cell.length_a   1.000
_cell.length_b   1.000
_cell.length_c   1.000
_cell.angle_alpha   90.00
_cell.angle_beta   90.00
_cell.angle_gamma   90.00
#
_symmetry.space_group_name_H-M   'P 1'
#
loop_
_entity.id
_entity.type
_entity.pdbx_description
1 polymer ?
#
loop_
_entity_poly.entity_id
_entity_poly.type
_entity_poly.pdbx_seq_one_letter_code
_entity_poly.pdbx_strand_id
1 'polypeptide(L)'
;MHHDLGSLGSAVNYRATERQMEIMQSMGVNALRTSHNPPSPEMLKVCDRLGILVQVEAFDEWQIGKVINGYNKYFDEWHERDLRDMIRRDRNHPSVIMWSIGNEILEQNQEDGWKLAKHLSDICHDEDPTRPTTAGFNYYPAPFENKLAYQIDVVGLNYWPLNYRMT
;
A
#
# COMPACT_ATOMS: atom_id res chain seq x y z
N MET A 1 -5.78 -7.95 -1.76
CA MET A 1 -7.24 -8.20 -1.70
C MET A 1 -7.93 -6.87 -1.87
N HIS A 2 -8.94 -6.77 -2.72
CA HIS A 2 -9.83 -5.61 -2.71
C HIS A 2 -10.75 -5.62 -1.46
N HIS A 3 -11.43 -4.50 -1.23
CA HIS A 3 -12.22 -4.27 -0.01
C HIS A 3 -13.65 -4.82 -0.08
N ASP A 4 -14.11 -5.26 -1.25
CA ASP A 4 -15.47 -5.78 -1.40
C ASP A 4 -15.62 -7.15 -0.72
N LEU A 5 -16.87 -7.45 -0.36
CA LEU A 5 -17.29 -8.69 0.27
C LEU A 5 -18.21 -9.48 -0.67
N GLY A 6 -17.88 -9.47 -1.97
CA GLY A 6 -18.63 -10.15 -3.02
C GLY A 6 -20.08 -9.65 -3.10
N SER A 7 -21.04 -10.55 -2.88
CA SER A 7 -22.47 -10.21 -2.96
C SER A 7 -22.94 -9.16 -1.94
N LEU A 8 -22.14 -8.87 -0.90
CA LEU A 8 -22.44 -7.80 0.06
C LEU A 8 -21.95 -6.41 -0.42
N GLY A 9 -21.21 -6.35 -1.54
CA GLY A 9 -20.60 -5.12 -2.03
C GLY A 9 -19.55 -4.60 -1.04
N SER A 10 -19.50 -3.28 -0.86
CA SER A 10 -18.53 -2.59 0.00
C SER A 10 -19.04 -2.32 1.43
N ALA A 11 -20.25 -2.77 1.78
CA ALA A 11 -20.78 -2.60 3.13
C ALA A 11 -19.96 -3.44 4.12
N VAL A 12 -19.32 -2.78 5.09
CA VAL A 12 -18.47 -3.44 6.08
C VAL A 12 -19.26 -4.50 6.85
N ASN A 13 -18.75 -5.73 6.85
CA ASN A 13 -19.31 -6.84 7.61
C ASN A 13 -18.18 -7.67 8.23
N TYR A 14 -18.06 -7.62 9.57
CA TYR A 14 -16.97 -8.26 10.29
C TYR A 14 -16.87 -9.77 10.02
N ARG A 15 -18.01 -10.50 10.03
CA ARG A 15 -17.99 -11.95 9.82
C ARG A 15 -17.60 -12.33 8.39
N ALA A 16 -18.02 -11.54 7.40
CA ALA A 16 -17.63 -11.77 6.01
C ALA A 16 -16.12 -11.58 5.82
N THR A 17 -15.55 -10.50 6.39
CA THR A 17 -14.10 -10.26 6.39
C THR A 17 -13.34 -11.36 7.13
N GLU A 18 -13.80 -11.75 8.32
CA GLU A 18 -13.25 -12.85 9.10
C GLU A 18 -13.23 -14.15 8.28
N ARG A 19 -14.36 -14.50 7.65
CA ARG A 19 -14.46 -15.69 6.80
C ARG A 19 -13.48 -15.64 5.62
N GLN A 20 -13.34 -14.50 4.95
CA GLN A 20 -12.36 -14.36 3.87
C GLN A 20 -10.95 -14.65 4.38
N MET A 21 -10.58 -14.11 5.56
CA MET A 21 -9.25 -14.32 6.15
C MET A 21 -9.02 -15.75 6.65
N GLU A 22 -10.02 -16.40 7.24
CA GLU A 22 -9.97 -17.83 7.61
C GLU A 22 -9.71 -18.73 6.39
N ILE A 23 -10.37 -18.45 5.26
CA ILE A 23 -10.14 -19.18 4.00
C ILE A 23 -8.73 -18.92 3.47
N MET A 24 -8.23 -17.69 3.52
CA MET A 24 -6.87 -17.39 3.11
C MET A 24 -5.85 -18.12 4.01
N GLN A 25 -6.07 -18.13 5.32
CA GLN A 25 -5.20 -18.84 6.26
C GLN A 25 -5.21 -20.35 6.04
N SER A 26 -6.35 -20.96 5.69
CA SER A 26 -6.41 -22.39 5.35
C SER A 26 -5.67 -22.74 4.04
N MET A 27 -5.48 -21.76 3.15
CA MET A 27 -4.61 -21.86 1.98
C MET A 27 -3.11 -21.73 2.34
N GLY A 28 -2.78 -21.38 3.58
CA GLY A 28 -1.40 -21.16 4.06
C GLY A 28 -0.93 -19.71 4.03
N VAL A 29 -1.83 -18.74 3.81
CA VAL A 29 -1.49 -17.32 3.79
C VAL A 29 -1.20 -16.81 5.21
N ASN A 30 -0.11 -16.05 5.35
CA ASN A 30 0.29 -15.37 6.58
C ASN A 30 0.42 -13.84 6.44
N ALA A 31 0.22 -13.30 5.23
CA ALA A 31 0.38 -11.88 4.95
C ALA A 31 -0.69 -11.37 3.96
N LEU A 32 -1.08 -10.12 4.13
CA LEU A 32 -2.07 -9.40 3.34
C LEU A 32 -1.49 -8.07 2.85
N ARG A 33 -1.74 -7.74 1.59
CA ARG A 33 -1.57 -6.39 1.03
C ARG A 33 -2.95 -5.80 0.74
N THR A 34 -3.23 -4.59 1.23
CA THR A 34 -4.52 -3.91 1.07
C THR A 34 -4.60 -3.15 -0.26
N SER A 35 -4.62 -3.90 -1.36
CA SER A 35 -4.62 -3.40 -2.73
C SER A 35 -5.92 -2.62 -3.06
N HIS A 36 -5.91 -1.32 -3.33
CA HIS A 36 -4.79 -0.36 -3.28
C HIS A 36 -5.21 0.88 -2.50
N ASN A 37 -5.72 0.66 -1.28
CA ASN A 37 -6.32 1.68 -0.44
C ASN A 37 -6.33 1.25 1.04
N PRO A 38 -6.46 2.21 1.99
CA PRO A 38 -6.62 1.89 3.39
C PRO A 38 -7.81 0.93 3.60
N PRO A 39 -7.65 -0.17 4.36
CA PRO A 39 -8.74 -1.10 4.62
C PRO A 39 -9.72 -0.52 5.64
N SER A 40 -10.82 -1.25 5.91
CA SER A 40 -11.65 -0.98 7.08
C SER A 40 -10.92 -1.32 8.39
N PRO A 41 -11.22 -0.64 9.51
CA PRO A 41 -10.70 -1.02 10.82
C PRO A 41 -11.03 -2.48 11.21
N GLU A 42 -12.16 -3.00 10.75
CA GLU A 42 -12.59 -4.39 10.98
C GLU A 42 -11.62 -5.40 10.34
N MET A 43 -11.10 -5.12 9.14
CA MET A 43 -10.12 -5.97 8.49
C MET A 43 -8.81 -6.04 9.28
N LEU A 44 -8.32 -4.91 9.80
CA LEU A 44 -7.12 -4.90 10.64
C LEU A 44 -7.34 -5.60 11.98
N LYS A 45 -8.50 -5.42 12.63
CA LYS A 45 -8.86 -6.18 13.85
C LYS A 45 -8.91 -7.69 13.62
N VAL A 46 -9.42 -8.12 12.46
CA VAL A 46 -9.41 -9.55 12.07
C VAL A 46 -7.97 -10.03 11.90
N CYS A 47 -7.13 -9.28 11.18
CA CYS A 47 -5.73 -9.64 10.95
C CYS A 47 -4.93 -9.71 12.26
N ASP A 48 -5.11 -8.75 13.17
CA ASP A 48 -4.48 -8.77 14.50
C ASP A 48 -4.81 -10.06 15.26
N ARG A 49 -6.10 -10.43 15.30
CA ARG A 49 -6.56 -11.59 16.05
C ARG A 49 -6.13 -12.92 15.41
N LEU A 50 -6.09 -12.98 14.07
CA LEU A 50 -5.69 -14.17 13.34
C LEU A 50 -4.17 -14.30 13.15
N GLY A 51 -3.39 -13.28 13.51
CA GLY A 51 -1.94 -13.26 13.34
C GLY A 51 -1.50 -13.15 11.87
N ILE A 52 -2.23 -12.38 11.06
CA ILE A 52 -1.92 -12.14 9.64
C ILE A 52 -1.19 -10.80 9.53
N LEU A 53 -0.01 -10.78 8.92
CA LEU A 53 0.77 -9.56 8.71
C LEU A 53 0.13 -8.69 7.61
N VAL A 54 0.20 -7.38 7.72
CA VAL A 54 -0.48 -6.45 6.80
C VAL A 54 0.48 -5.37 6.28
N GLN A 55 0.56 -5.26 4.96
CA GLN A 55 1.02 -4.06 4.26
C GLN A 55 -0.20 -3.19 3.95
N VAL A 56 -0.31 -2.05 4.63
CA VAL A 56 -1.38 -1.08 4.39
C VAL A 56 -0.94 -0.12 3.30
N GLU A 57 -1.77 0.08 2.29
CA GLU A 57 -1.44 0.85 1.09
C GLU A 57 -2.34 2.07 0.92
N ALA A 58 -1.74 3.23 0.65
CA ALA A 58 -2.45 4.51 0.60
C ALA A 58 -3.10 4.78 -0.75
N PHE A 59 -2.34 4.64 -1.85
CA PHE A 59 -2.72 5.21 -3.15
C PHE A 59 -2.51 4.24 -4.32
N ASP A 60 -3.40 4.30 -5.31
CA ASP A 60 -3.22 3.65 -6.62
C ASP A 60 -2.69 4.61 -7.69
N GLU A 61 -2.68 5.91 -7.44
CA GLU A 61 -2.09 6.91 -8.34
C GLU A 61 -1.70 8.15 -7.53
N TRP A 62 -0.71 8.90 -8.02
CA TRP A 62 -0.30 10.17 -7.42
C TRP A 62 -0.80 11.35 -8.26
N GLN A 63 0.09 12.18 -8.80
CA GLN A 63 -0.29 13.37 -9.58
C GLN A 63 -0.71 13.01 -11.01
N ILE A 64 -0.14 11.93 -11.55
CA ILE A 64 -0.47 11.45 -12.90
C ILE A 64 -1.60 10.43 -12.80
N GLY A 65 -2.79 10.81 -13.31
CA GLY A 65 -3.99 9.98 -13.24
C GLY A 65 -3.93 8.75 -14.14
N LYS A 66 -4.32 7.59 -13.60
CA LYS A 66 -4.56 6.34 -14.35
C LYS A 66 -5.97 6.33 -14.95
N VAL A 67 -6.92 6.99 -14.30
CA VAL A 67 -8.33 7.03 -14.71
C VAL A 67 -8.88 8.47 -14.72
N ILE A 68 -9.95 8.70 -15.50
CA ILE A 68 -10.51 10.04 -15.77
C ILE A 68 -10.87 10.81 -14.49
N ASN A 69 -11.34 10.11 -13.46
CA ASN A 69 -11.81 10.69 -12.19
C ASN A 69 -11.08 10.06 -11.00
N GLY A 70 -9.79 9.80 -11.16
CA GLY A 70 -8.99 9.19 -10.11
C GLY A 70 -8.60 10.17 -9.02
N TYR A 71 -7.81 9.67 -8.07
CA TYR A 71 -7.32 10.44 -6.93
C TYR A 71 -6.37 11.57 -7.33
N ASN A 72 -5.78 11.52 -8.52
CA ASN A 72 -4.87 12.54 -9.04
C ASN A 72 -5.46 13.95 -9.07
N LYS A 73 -6.79 14.07 -9.17
CA LYS A 73 -7.51 15.35 -9.10
C LYS A 73 -7.45 16.01 -7.73
N TYR A 74 -7.21 15.22 -6.68
CA TYR A 74 -7.21 15.65 -5.29
C TYR A 74 -5.83 15.54 -4.66
N PHE A 75 -4.91 14.83 -5.31
CA PHE A 75 -3.62 14.46 -4.73
C PHE A 75 -2.87 15.66 -4.17
N ASP A 76 -2.68 16.74 -4.94
CA ASP A 76 -1.92 17.93 -4.50
C ASP A 76 -2.48 18.59 -3.23
N GLU A 77 -3.79 18.52 -3.00
CA GLU A 77 -4.44 19.12 -1.83
C GLU A 77 -4.55 18.13 -0.65
N TRP A 78 -4.73 16.84 -0.92
CA TRP A 78 -5.20 15.86 0.08
C TRP A 78 -4.19 14.78 0.47
N HIS A 79 -3.16 14.52 -0.34
CA HIS A 79 -2.28 13.35 -0.13
C HIS A 79 -1.63 13.33 1.26
N GLU A 80 -1.12 14.47 1.75
CA GLU A 80 -0.46 14.53 3.06
C GLU A 80 -1.47 14.22 4.18
N ARG A 81 -2.66 14.81 4.11
CA ARG A 81 -3.71 14.58 5.10
C ARG A 81 -4.13 13.12 5.11
N ASP A 82 -4.45 12.55 3.94
CA ASP A 82 -4.97 11.19 3.85
C ASP A 82 -3.90 10.14 4.24
N LEU A 83 -2.64 10.37 3.88
CA LEU A 83 -1.53 9.51 4.29
C LEU A 83 -1.31 9.55 5.81
N ARG A 84 -1.27 10.75 6.42
CA ARG A 84 -1.14 10.89 7.87
C ARG A 84 -2.33 10.32 8.61
N ASP A 85 -3.55 10.53 8.12
CA ASP A 85 -4.78 10.01 8.73
C ASP A 85 -4.79 8.47 8.70
N MET A 86 -4.38 7.85 7.59
CA MET A 86 -4.20 6.39 7.50
C MET A 86 -3.21 5.88 8.56
N ILE A 87 -2.02 6.47 8.65
CA ILE A 87 -0.97 6.01 9.58
C ILE A 87 -1.41 6.21 11.03
N ARG A 88 -1.95 7.39 11.39
CA ARG A 88 -2.41 7.69 12.75
C ARG A 88 -3.51 6.74 13.20
N ARG A 89 -4.43 6.39 12.29
CA ARG A 89 -5.49 5.41 12.54
C ARG A 89 -4.90 4.02 12.78
N ASP A 90 -3.91 3.63 11.98
CA ASP A 90 -3.53 2.21 11.86
C ASP A 90 -2.24 1.82 12.62
N ARG A 91 -1.40 2.77 13.05
CA ARG A 91 -0.06 2.51 13.66
C ARG A 91 -0.05 1.71 14.97
N ASN A 92 -1.20 1.52 15.60
CA ASN A 92 -1.32 0.70 16.81
C ASN A 92 -1.73 -0.75 16.52
N HIS A 93 -2.05 -1.09 15.26
CA HIS A 93 -2.34 -2.47 14.88
C HIS A 93 -1.06 -3.29 14.82
N PRO A 94 -0.91 -4.37 15.62
CA PRO A 94 0.26 -5.24 15.57
C PRO A 94 0.36 -6.04 14.27
N SER A 95 -0.75 -6.24 13.55
CA SER A 95 -0.71 -6.88 12.23
C SER A 95 -0.01 -6.02 11.19
N VAL A 96 -0.11 -4.68 11.29
CA VAL A 96 0.48 -3.78 10.30
C VAL A 96 2.00 -3.78 10.44
N ILE A 97 2.70 -4.03 9.34
CA ILE A 97 4.17 -4.13 9.31
C ILE A 97 4.84 -3.21 8.29
N MET A 98 4.10 -2.66 7.32
CA MET A 98 4.65 -1.81 6.26
C MET A 98 3.61 -0.77 5.81
N TRP A 99 4.09 0.42 5.45
CA TRP A 99 3.29 1.48 4.84
C TRP A 99 3.62 1.59 3.35
N SER A 100 2.67 1.25 2.47
CA SER A 100 2.86 1.35 1.03
C SER A 100 2.36 2.70 0.51
N ILE A 101 3.26 3.51 -0.04
CA ILE A 101 2.96 4.86 -0.53
C ILE A 101 2.32 4.86 -1.92
N GLY A 102 2.32 3.73 -2.64
CA GLY A 102 1.78 3.69 -3.99
C GLY A 102 1.84 2.32 -4.66
N ASN A 103 0.89 2.08 -5.56
CA ASN A 103 0.88 0.94 -6.46
C ASN A 103 1.02 1.40 -7.92
N GLU A 104 2.01 0.89 -8.64
CA GLU A 104 2.15 1.06 -10.10
C GLU A 104 2.00 2.50 -10.58
N ILE A 105 2.50 3.44 -9.79
CA ILE A 105 2.45 4.87 -10.02
C ILE A 105 3.16 5.26 -11.32
N LEU A 106 2.58 6.17 -12.10
CA LEU A 106 3.11 6.51 -13.43
C LEU A 106 4.38 7.36 -13.35
N GLU A 107 4.63 7.97 -12.18
CA GLU A 107 5.84 8.71 -11.81
C GLU A 107 7.11 7.83 -11.86
N GLN A 108 6.97 6.50 -11.90
CA GLN A 108 8.08 5.55 -12.13
C GLN A 108 8.90 5.90 -13.38
N ASN A 109 8.27 6.47 -14.41
CA ASN A 109 8.90 6.83 -15.67
C ASN A 109 9.27 8.32 -15.78
N GLN A 110 9.22 9.07 -14.69
CA GLN A 110 9.60 10.49 -14.63
C GLN A 110 10.96 10.64 -13.95
N GLU A 111 11.84 11.45 -14.53
CA GLU A 111 13.20 11.69 -14.01
C GLU A 111 13.18 12.26 -12.58
N ASP A 112 12.15 13.04 -12.23
CA ASP A 112 12.00 13.64 -10.91
C ASP A 112 10.89 13.00 -10.06
N GLY A 113 10.33 11.87 -10.48
CA GLY A 113 9.33 11.11 -9.71
C GLY A 113 9.83 10.68 -8.32
N TRP A 114 11.16 10.55 -8.14
CA TRP A 114 11.76 10.28 -6.84
C TRP A 114 11.50 11.37 -5.81
N LYS A 115 11.30 12.63 -6.20
CA LYS A 115 11.02 13.71 -5.23
C LYS A 115 9.71 13.45 -4.50
N LEU A 116 8.70 13.00 -5.23
CA LEU A 116 7.40 12.70 -4.65
C LEU A 116 7.45 11.40 -3.83
N ALA A 117 8.15 10.37 -4.32
CA ALA A 117 8.39 9.16 -3.54
C ALA A 117 9.08 9.47 -2.20
N LYS A 118 10.11 10.33 -2.23
CA LYS A 118 10.80 10.80 -1.03
C LYS A 118 9.86 11.55 -0.09
N HIS A 119 9.09 12.49 -0.62
CA HIS A 119 8.17 13.28 0.20
C HIS A 119 7.15 12.39 0.95
N LEU A 120 6.55 11.42 0.27
CA LEU A 120 5.60 10.48 0.88
C LEU A 120 6.28 9.57 1.91
N SER A 121 7.49 9.09 1.63
CA SER A 121 8.25 8.30 2.60
C SER A 121 8.64 9.11 3.83
N ASP A 122 9.03 10.38 3.66
CA ASP A 122 9.35 11.28 4.78
C ASP A 122 8.12 11.47 5.69
N ILE A 123 6.91 11.61 5.12
CA ILE A 123 5.66 11.65 5.90
C ILE A 123 5.45 10.36 6.69
N CYS A 124 5.68 9.20 6.07
CA CYS A 124 5.57 7.91 6.76
C CYS A 124 6.50 7.82 7.97
N HIS A 125 7.76 8.21 7.81
CA HIS A 125 8.76 8.20 8.88
C HIS A 125 8.49 9.24 9.97
N ASP A 126 7.89 10.39 9.61
CA ASP A 126 7.47 11.41 10.56
C ASP A 126 6.30 10.94 11.46
N GLU A 127 5.32 10.23 10.89
CA GLU A 127 4.15 9.73 11.65
C GLU A 127 4.39 8.43 12.42
N ASP A 128 5.18 7.52 11.84
CA ASP A 128 5.48 6.21 12.40
C ASP A 128 6.84 5.67 11.91
N PRO A 129 7.95 6.02 12.60
CA PRO A 129 9.28 5.51 12.24
C PRO A 129 9.48 4.04 12.64
N THR A 130 8.48 3.38 13.26
CA THR A 130 8.61 2.00 13.74
C THR A 130 8.36 0.96 12.64
N ARG A 131 7.86 1.37 11.47
CA ARG A 131 7.55 0.50 10.34
C ARG A 131 8.16 1.03 9.04
N PRO A 132 8.71 0.16 8.19
CA PRO A 132 9.28 0.56 6.92
C PRO A 132 8.22 1.02 5.92
N THR A 133 8.63 1.93 5.06
CA THR A 133 7.89 2.39 3.89
C THR A 133 8.18 1.47 2.69
N THR A 134 7.18 1.25 1.83
CA THR A 134 7.30 0.45 0.61
C THR A 134 6.46 1.03 -0.53
N ALA A 135 6.59 0.46 -1.73
CA ALA A 135 5.75 0.74 -2.90
C ALA A 135 5.81 -0.46 -3.85
N GLY A 136 4.74 -0.67 -4.63
CA GLY A 136 4.70 -1.72 -5.66
C GLY A 136 5.06 -1.17 -7.04
N PHE A 137 6.21 -1.58 -7.60
CA PHE A 137 6.70 -1.11 -8.89
C PHE A 137 6.55 -2.15 -9.99
N ASN A 138 5.86 -1.80 -11.08
CA ASN A 138 5.68 -2.64 -12.27
C ASN A 138 6.54 -2.21 -13.47
N TYR A 139 7.16 -1.04 -13.44
CA TYR A 139 8.11 -0.66 -14.49
C TYR A 139 9.49 -1.18 -14.11
N TYR A 140 10.23 -1.70 -15.10
CA TYR A 140 11.59 -2.16 -14.88
C TYR A 140 12.44 -1.83 -16.12
N PRO A 141 13.64 -1.24 -15.97
CA PRO A 141 14.33 -0.85 -14.72
C PRO A 141 13.98 0.56 -14.19
N ALA A 142 13.01 1.25 -14.79
CA ALA A 142 12.80 2.69 -14.60
C ALA A 142 12.78 3.22 -13.15
N PRO A 143 12.09 2.60 -12.16
CA PRO A 143 12.09 3.07 -10.77
C PRO A 143 13.48 3.07 -10.11
N PHE A 144 14.39 2.22 -10.57
CA PHE A 144 15.78 2.17 -10.11
C PHE A 144 16.61 3.25 -10.81
N GLU A 145 16.48 3.39 -12.13
CA GLU A 145 17.18 4.42 -12.91
C GLU A 145 16.78 5.84 -12.48
N ASN A 146 15.48 6.05 -12.27
CA ASN A 146 14.89 7.31 -11.83
C ASN A 146 14.93 7.49 -10.31
N LYS A 147 15.57 6.57 -9.57
CA LYS A 147 15.84 6.65 -8.12
C LYS A 147 14.62 6.61 -7.18
N LEU A 148 13.42 6.31 -7.67
CA LEU A 148 12.22 6.13 -6.83
C LEU A 148 12.42 4.99 -5.82
N ALA A 149 12.98 3.87 -6.28
CA ALA A 149 13.22 2.70 -5.44
C ALA A 149 14.22 2.96 -4.30
N TYR A 150 15.03 4.02 -4.40
CA TYR A 150 15.98 4.41 -3.35
C TYR A 150 15.38 5.35 -2.29
N GLN A 151 14.11 5.75 -2.45
CA GLN A 151 13.42 6.63 -1.50
C GLN A 151 12.50 5.88 -0.53
N ILE A 152 12.45 4.54 -0.59
CA ILE A 152 11.64 3.68 0.27
C ILE A 152 12.53 2.63 0.93
N ASP A 153 12.10 2.10 2.07
CA ASP A 153 12.90 1.16 2.86
C ASP A 153 12.88 -0.27 2.28
N VAL A 154 11.74 -0.69 1.75
CA VAL A 154 11.54 -2.02 1.15
C VAL A 154 10.97 -1.88 -0.26
N VAL A 155 11.67 -2.41 -1.25
CA VAL A 155 11.26 -2.32 -2.66
C VAL A 155 10.33 -3.47 -3.03
N GLY A 156 9.08 -3.16 -3.42
CA GLY A 156 8.14 -4.12 -3.98
C GLY A 156 8.22 -4.17 -5.51
N LEU A 157 8.28 -5.38 -6.07
CA LEU A 157 8.28 -5.60 -7.52
C LEU A 157 7.01 -6.33 -7.94
N ASN A 158 6.24 -5.73 -8.84
CA ASN A 158 5.07 -6.32 -9.45
C ASN A 158 5.50 -7.04 -10.74
N TYR A 159 5.36 -8.37 -10.77
CA TYR A 159 5.51 -9.21 -11.96
C TYR A 159 6.91 -9.28 -12.59
N TRP A 160 7.99 -9.06 -11.81
CA TRP A 160 9.38 -9.15 -12.28
C TRP A 160 10.20 -10.30 -11.65
N PRO A 161 9.71 -11.56 -11.64
CA PRO A 161 10.39 -12.66 -10.94
C PRO A 161 11.79 -12.99 -11.51
N LEU A 162 12.02 -12.71 -12.80
CA LEU A 162 13.31 -12.98 -13.46
C LEU A 162 14.40 -12.00 -13.03
N ASN A 163 14.05 -10.88 -12.41
CA ASN A 163 14.95 -9.79 -12.07
C ASN A 163 15.35 -9.77 -10.60
N TYR A 164 14.90 -10.74 -9.79
CA TYR A 164 15.17 -10.79 -8.35
C TYR A 164 16.63 -11.08 -7.99
N ARG A 165 17.41 -11.65 -8.92
CA ARG A 165 18.80 -12.09 -8.68
C ARG A 165 19.85 -11.14 -9.26
N MET A 166 19.49 -9.92 -9.65
CA MET A 166 20.48 -8.96 -10.14
C MET A 166 21.17 -8.30 -8.94
N THR A 167 22.09 -9.06 -8.34
CA THR A 167 23.12 -8.65 -7.37
C THR A 167 24.48 -8.72 -8.03
#